data_AF-A0A7E6F5F6-F1
#
_entry.id   AF-A0A7E6F5F6-F1
#
_cell.length_a   1.000
_cell.length_b   1.000
_cell.length_c   1.000
_cell.angle_alpha   90.00
_cell.angle_beta   90.00
_cell.angle_gamma   90.00
#
_symmetry.space_group_name_H-M   'P 1'
#
loop_
_entity.id
_entity.type
_entity.pdbx_description
1 polymer ?
#
loop_
_entity_poly.entity_id
_entity_poly.type
_entity_poly.pdbx_seq_one_letter_code
_entity_poly.pdbx_strand_id
1 'polypeptide(L)'
;MKAPTLKKVKDILAEIFKLTNYATVYKEKILLNLYTYSIQFAKEEKFKSEQLSAYFSIVKRVHEVCTESPFGNLDDTFNFFKDILLHHSVSRPPYSTELFSISEVRKISYHMINTYFRHFKLYKYAFTPQVQLDLALNYIGESESMTSQEIQVDSLKEKKVKSETETALSVAESIDEKEMALISEKEEAKKYLRKIITEFLQAKINELKITVNTKLKESEVMLNNKLEIAGYNEYLKRHTSRKFLKLGRRITTIEGCIKTKDKDKSSYY
;
A
#
# COMPACT_ATOMS: atom_id res chain seq x y z
N MET A 1 -33.91 35.47 10.11
CA MET A 1 -34.35 34.44 9.16
C MET A 1 -34.27 33.07 9.85
N LYS A 2 -35.41 32.42 10.13
CA LYS A 2 -35.46 31.10 10.77
C LYS A 2 -34.74 30.10 9.87
N ALA A 3 -33.67 29.47 10.36
CA ALA A 3 -33.00 28.40 9.63
C ALA A 3 -34.04 27.31 9.29
N PRO A 4 -34.12 26.84 8.03
CA PRO A 4 -34.94 25.68 7.74
C PRO A 4 -34.42 24.52 8.58
N THR A 5 -35.30 23.89 9.35
CA THR A 5 -34.98 22.72 10.16
C THR A 5 -34.32 21.68 9.25
N LEU A 6 -33.22 21.05 9.68
CA LEU A 6 -32.46 20.07 8.90
C LEU A 6 -33.37 18.99 8.25
N LYS A 7 -34.43 18.62 8.96
CA LYS A 7 -35.50 17.73 8.46
C LYS A 7 -36.15 18.25 7.17
N LYS A 8 -36.54 19.53 7.13
CA LYS A 8 -37.14 20.16 5.93
C LYS A 8 -36.19 20.15 4.74
N VAL A 9 -34.90 20.41 4.97
CA VAL A 9 -33.89 20.36 3.89
C VAL A 9 -33.79 18.95 3.34
N LYS A 10 -33.78 17.95 4.22
CA LYS A 10 -33.77 16.54 3.83
C LYS A 10 -35.00 16.15 3.01
N ASP A 11 -36.19 16.60 3.41
CA ASP A 11 -37.45 16.30 2.70
C ASP A 11 -37.45 16.93 1.30
N ILE A 12 -37.03 18.20 1.18
CA ILE A 12 -36.91 18.91 -0.11
C ILE A 12 -35.90 18.20 -1.02
N LEU A 13 -34.75 17.78 -0.49
CA LEU A 13 -33.74 17.06 -1.27
C LEU A 13 -34.26 15.69 -1.73
N ALA A 14 -34.99 14.97 -0.88
CA ALA A 14 -35.58 13.69 -1.24
C ALA A 14 -36.56 13.83 -2.41
N GLU A 15 -37.36 14.89 -2.41
CA GLU A 15 -38.29 15.22 -3.50
C GLU A 15 -37.54 15.58 -4.80
N ILE A 16 -36.55 16.47 -4.74
CA ILE A 16 -35.78 16.92 -5.92
C ILE A 16 -35.05 15.76 -6.59
N PHE A 17 -34.37 14.92 -5.80
CA PHE A 17 -33.59 13.80 -6.32
C PHE A 17 -34.42 12.54 -6.55
N LYS A 18 -35.75 12.60 -6.33
CA LYS A 18 -36.67 11.46 -6.42
C LYS A 18 -36.20 10.25 -5.61
N LEU A 19 -35.57 10.51 -4.47
CA LEU A 19 -35.10 9.49 -3.52
C LEU A 19 -36.27 9.13 -2.62
N THR A 20 -37.31 8.52 -3.16
CA THR A 20 -38.52 8.20 -2.39
C THR A 20 -38.35 6.98 -1.49
N ASN A 21 -37.29 6.20 -1.68
CA ASN A 21 -37.11 4.90 -1.03
C ASN A 21 -35.96 4.87 -0.01
N TYR A 22 -35.57 6.02 0.55
CA TYR A 22 -34.52 6.12 1.58
C TYR A 22 -34.80 5.34 2.86
N ALA A 23 -36.04 4.89 3.07
CA ALA A 23 -36.42 4.04 4.20
C ALA A 23 -36.07 2.56 3.97
N THR A 24 -36.08 2.10 2.70
CA THR A 24 -35.85 0.69 2.35
C THR A 24 -34.46 0.45 1.77
N VAL A 25 -33.93 1.40 0.98
CA VAL A 25 -32.63 1.31 0.33
C VAL A 25 -31.60 2.15 1.10
N TYR A 26 -30.69 1.47 1.79
CA TYR A 26 -29.61 2.12 2.55
C TYR A 26 -28.72 3.02 1.69
N LYS A 27 -28.53 2.69 0.41
CA LYS A 27 -27.73 3.50 -0.54
C LYS A 27 -28.30 4.91 -0.70
N GLU A 28 -29.60 5.02 -0.93
CA GLU A 28 -30.29 6.32 -1.08
C GLU A 28 -30.22 7.13 0.22
N LYS A 29 -30.34 6.46 1.38
CA LYS A 29 -30.19 7.10 2.69
C LYS A 29 -28.80 7.69 2.90
N ILE A 30 -27.75 6.96 2.52
CA ILE A 30 -26.35 7.43 2.61
C ILE A 30 -26.15 8.64 1.70
N LEU A 31 -26.67 8.60 0.47
CA LEU A 31 -26.58 9.69 -0.49
C LEU A 31 -27.31 10.95 0.02
N LEU A 32 -28.54 10.77 0.50
CA LEU A 32 -29.36 11.86 1.04
C LEU A 32 -28.70 12.50 2.27
N ASN A 33 -28.08 11.70 3.13
CA ASN A 33 -27.29 12.20 4.25
C ASN A 33 -26.09 13.03 3.76
N LEU A 34 -25.31 12.52 2.79
CA LEU A 34 -24.17 13.25 2.22
C LEU A 34 -24.58 14.64 1.71
N TYR A 35 -25.67 14.71 0.94
CA TYR A 35 -26.20 15.98 0.42
C TYR A 35 -26.69 16.92 1.53
N THR A 36 -27.41 16.37 2.50
CA THR A 36 -27.95 17.15 3.62
C THR A 36 -26.84 17.77 4.46
N TYR A 37 -25.80 17.00 4.79
CA TYR A 37 -24.64 17.49 5.55
C TYR A 37 -23.79 18.49 4.75
N SER A 38 -23.69 18.32 3.44
CA SER A 38 -23.00 19.29 2.57
C SER A 38 -23.69 20.65 2.60
N ILE A 39 -25.02 20.69 2.49
CA ILE A 39 -25.78 21.94 2.59
C ILE A 39 -25.70 22.54 3.99
N GLN A 40 -25.70 21.70 5.03
CA GLN A 40 -25.55 22.14 6.41
C GLN A 40 -24.21 22.88 6.61
N PHE A 41 -23.11 22.30 6.18
CA PHE A 41 -21.78 22.92 6.23
C PHE A 41 -21.75 24.26 5.49
N ALA A 42 -22.28 24.32 4.27
CA ALA A 42 -22.31 25.55 3.48
C ALA A 42 -23.15 26.67 4.14
N LYS A 43 -24.17 26.30 4.91
CA LYS A 43 -24.96 27.27 5.71
C LYS A 43 -24.21 27.76 6.94
N GLU A 44 -23.49 26.88 7.62
CA GLU A 44 -22.65 27.24 8.77
C GLU A 44 -21.55 28.23 8.36
N GLU A 45 -20.97 28.03 7.18
CA GLU A 45 -19.99 28.92 6.58
C GLU A 45 -20.59 30.16 5.88
N LYS A 46 -21.92 30.28 5.84
CA LYS A 46 -22.67 31.41 5.24
C LYS A 46 -22.35 31.68 3.77
N PHE A 47 -22.20 30.63 2.97
CA PHE A 47 -21.97 30.78 1.53
C PHE A 47 -23.14 31.46 0.80
N LYS A 48 -22.80 32.22 -0.24
CA LYS A 48 -23.78 32.80 -1.18
C LYS A 48 -24.51 31.68 -1.94
N SER A 49 -25.65 32.00 -2.56
CA SER A 49 -26.42 31.03 -3.34
C SER A 49 -25.60 30.37 -4.47
N GLU A 50 -24.82 31.17 -5.19
CA GLU A 50 -23.92 30.72 -6.25
C GLU A 50 -22.84 29.77 -5.72
N GLN A 51 -22.19 30.15 -4.63
CA GLN A 51 -21.18 29.36 -3.94
C GLN A 51 -21.75 28.04 -3.40
N LEU A 52 -22.96 28.06 -2.82
CA LEU A 52 -23.67 26.87 -2.35
C LEU A 52 -23.94 25.91 -3.51
N SER A 53 -24.45 26.42 -4.64
CA SER A 53 -24.71 25.63 -5.83
C SER A 53 -23.43 24.99 -6.39
N ALA A 54 -22.37 25.79 -6.51
CA ALA A 54 -21.07 25.32 -6.94
C ALA A 54 -20.53 24.24 -6.00
N TYR A 55 -20.47 24.50 -4.69
CA TYR A 55 -19.98 23.54 -3.70
C TYR A 55 -20.78 22.23 -3.73
N PHE A 56 -22.12 22.31 -3.80
CA PHE A 56 -22.97 21.14 -3.92
C PHE A 56 -22.67 20.33 -5.19
N SER A 57 -22.47 21.02 -6.32
CA SER A 57 -22.07 20.41 -7.59
C SER A 57 -20.72 19.69 -7.47
N ILE A 58 -19.73 20.29 -6.80
CA ILE A 58 -18.42 19.68 -6.53
C ILE A 58 -18.61 18.35 -5.78
N VAL A 59 -19.34 18.36 -4.66
CA VAL A 59 -19.55 17.14 -3.86
C VAL A 59 -20.26 16.05 -4.66
N LYS A 60 -21.29 16.42 -5.43
CA LYS A 60 -22.02 15.49 -6.31
C LYS A 60 -21.09 14.88 -7.35
N ARG A 61 -20.28 15.70 -8.04
CA ARG A 61 -19.39 15.24 -9.11
C ARG A 61 -18.26 14.36 -8.58
N VAL A 62 -17.69 14.70 -7.42
CA VAL A 62 -16.71 13.86 -6.73
C VAL A 62 -17.31 12.50 -6.37
N HIS A 63 -18.57 12.48 -5.91
CA HIS A 63 -19.24 11.22 -5.63
C HIS A 63 -19.49 10.38 -6.88
N GLU A 64 -19.89 10.99 -8.00
CA GLU A 64 -20.06 10.29 -9.28
C GLU A 64 -18.75 9.68 -9.79
N VAL A 65 -17.63 10.41 -9.72
CA VAL A 65 -16.32 9.87 -10.12
C VAL A 65 -15.87 8.73 -9.19
N CYS A 66 -16.15 8.84 -7.90
CA CYS A 66 -15.91 7.75 -6.96
C CYS A 66 -16.73 6.49 -7.31
N THR A 67 -17.97 6.62 -7.79
CA THR A 67 -18.82 5.46 -8.10
C THR A 67 -18.63 4.89 -9.50
N GLU A 68 -18.05 5.65 -10.43
CA GLU A 68 -17.87 5.28 -11.85
C GLU A 68 -17.09 3.97 -12.06
N SER A 69 -15.97 3.80 -11.35
CA SER A 69 -15.11 2.61 -11.49
C SER A 69 -15.19 1.73 -10.25
N PRO A 70 -15.38 0.41 -10.33
CA PRO A 70 -15.42 -0.46 -9.13
C PRO A 70 -14.07 -0.58 -8.42
N PHE A 71 -12.98 -0.17 -9.07
CA PHE A 71 -11.64 -0.23 -8.51
C PHE A 71 -11.37 0.91 -7.52
N GLY A 72 -10.34 0.74 -6.68
CA GLY A 72 -9.93 1.77 -5.74
C GLY A 72 -9.28 2.96 -6.47
N ASN A 73 -10.04 4.04 -6.67
CA ASN A 73 -9.63 5.25 -7.39
C ASN A 73 -9.50 6.48 -6.48
N LEU A 74 -8.93 6.29 -5.27
CA LEU A 74 -8.86 7.36 -4.27
C LEU A 74 -8.00 8.54 -4.75
N ASP A 75 -6.80 8.27 -5.26
CA ASP A 75 -5.87 9.30 -5.70
C ASP A 75 -6.44 10.08 -6.90
N ASP A 76 -7.04 9.38 -7.86
CA ASP A 76 -7.67 9.98 -9.03
C ASP A 76 -8.86 10.86 -8.64
N THR A 77 -9.72 10.37 -7.75
CA THR A 77 -10.88 11.14 -7.24
C THR A 77 -10.42 12.36 -6.45
N PHE A 78 -9.34 12.24 -5.68
CA PHE A 78 -8.78 13.36 -4.91
C PHE A 78 -8.11 14.40 -5.81
N ASN A 79 -7.42 13.98 -6.87
CA ASN A 79 -6.87 14.88 -7.89
C ASN A 79 -8.00 15.61 -8.63
N PHE A 80 -9.04 14.89 -9.06
CA PHE A 80 -10.22 15.48 -9.68
C PHE A 80 -10.90 16.51 -8.77
N PHE A 81 -11.02 16.23 -7.47
CA PHE A 81 -11.53 17.20 -6.50
C PHE A 81 -10.67 18.47 -6.43
N LYS A 82 -9.34 18.33 -6.35
CA LYS A 82 -8.42 19.47 -6.33
C LYS A 82 -8.58 20.32 -7.59
N ASP A 83 -8.66 19.67 -8.76
CA ASP A 83 -8.77 20.35 -10.04
C ASP A 83 -10.05 21.16 -10.10
N ILE A 84 -11.21 20.55 -9.82
CA ILE A 84 -12.49 21.27 -9.81
C ILE A 84 -12.47 22.42 -8.80
N LEU A 85 -11.94 22.19 -7.61
CA LEU A 85 -11.85 23.23 -6.59
C LEU A 85 -11.01 24.41 -7.08
N LEU A 86 -9.90 24.14 -7.78
CA LEU A 86 -9.04 25.17 -8.37
C LEU A 86 -9.77 25.98 -9.45
N HIS A 87 -10.56 25.33 -10.32
CA HIS A 87 -11.37 26.01 -11.35
C HIS A 87 -12.39 27.00 -10.77
N HIS A 88 -12.85 26.76 -9.54
CA HIS A 88 -13.78 27.66 -8.84
C HIS A 88 -13.10 28.68 -7.90
N SER A 89 -11.77 28.61 -7.76
CA SER A 89 -10.98 29.45 -6.86
C SER A 89 -10.14 30.50 -7.58
N VAL A 90 -9.80 30.26 -8.85
CA VAL A 90 -8.94 31.15 -9.65
C VAL A 90 -9.77 31.78 -10.75
N SER A 91 -9.62 33.09 -10.95
CA SER A 91 -10.24 33.78 -12.09
C SER A 91 -9.32 33.72 -13.31
N ARG A 92 -9.66 32.88 -14.29
CA ARG A 92 -9.13 32.97 -15.66
C ARG A 92 -10.25 32.72 -16.66
N PRO A 93 -10.90 33.77 -17.21
CA PRO A 93 -11.80 33.61 -18.34
C PRO A 93 -11.03 32.99 -19.52
N PRO A 94 -11.54 32.02 -20.31
CA PRO A 94 -12.85 31.32 -20.32
C PRO A 94 -12.92 30.03 -19.47
N TYR A 95 -11.86 29.66 -18.75
CA TYR A 95 -11.73 28.33 -18.15
C TYR A 95 -12.10 28.23 -16.67
N SER A 96 -12.07 29.35 -15.93
CA SER A 96 -12.23 29.34 -14.47
C SER A 96 -12.86 30.63 -13.93
N THR A 97 -13.70 30.47 -12.92
CA THR A 97 -14.48 31.55 -12.30
C THR A 97 -14.14 31.62 -10.82
N GLU A 98 -13.77 32.80 -10.33
CA GLU A 98 -13.48 33.04 -8.91
C GLU A 98 -14.80 33.15 -8.12
N LEU A 99 -15.29 31.99 -7.66
CA LEU A 99 -16.46 31.90 -6.78
C LEU A 99 -16.06 31.83 -5.30
N PHE A 100 -14.91 31.25 -4.99
CA PHE A 100 -14.46 31.04 -3.61
C PHE A 100 -13.19 31.81 -3.29
N SER A 101 -13.15 32.41 -2.10
CA SER A 101 -11.95 32.98 -1.51
C SER A 101 -10.99 31.89 -1.03
N ILE A 102 -9.68 32.18 -0.99
CA ILE A 102 -8.64 31.29 -0.44
C ILE A 102 -9.03 30.72 0.94
N SER A 103 -9.68 31.51 1.80
CA SER A 103 -10.07 31.09 3.14
C SER A 103 -11.20 30.06 3.08
N GLU A 104 -12.20 30.28 2.23
CA GLU A 104 -13.33 29.37 2.01
C GLU A 104 -12.87 28.05 1.38
N VAL A 105 -11.96 28.12 0.41
CA VAL A 105 -11.34 26.96 -0.24
C VAL A 105 -10.65 26.05 0.78
N ARG A 106 -9.92 26.64 1.74
CA ARG A 106 -9.28 25.88 2.82
C ARG A 106 -10.32 25.16 3.69
N LYS A 107 -11.41 25.83 4.03
CA LYS A 107 -12.49 25.24 4.83
C LYS A 107 -13.21 24.13 4.07
N ILE A 108 -13.50 24.33 2.79
CA ILE A 108 -14.09 23.32 1.90
C ILE A 108 -13.18 22.09 1.83
N SER A 109 -11.88 22.29 1.60
CA SER A 109 -10.90 21.20 1.53
C SER A 109 -10.86 20.43 2.85
N TYR A 110 -10.77 21.13 3.98
CA TYR A 110 -10.77 20.52 5.30
C TYR A 110 -12.06 19.73 5.56
N HIS A 111 -13.21 20.28 5.20
CA HIS A 111 -14.49 19.60 5.34
C HIS A 111 -14.56 18.34 4.47
N MET A 112 -14.18 18.41 3.19
CA MET A 112 -14.21 17.26 2.27
C MET A 112 -13.26 16.15 2.69
N ILE A 113 -12.03 16.49 3.08
CA ILE A 113 -11.03 15.51 3.54
C ILE A 113 -11.56 14.77 4.77
N ASN A 114 -12.08 15.53 5.74
CA ASN A 114 -12.59 14.95 6.97
C ASN A 114 -13.88 14.16 6.73
N THR A 115 -14.87 14.69 6.03
CA THR A 115 -16.17 14.01 5.93
C THR A 115 -16.16 12.94 4.85
N TYR A 116 -15.78 13.29 3.62
CA TYR A 116 -15.95 12.42 2.47
C TYR A 116 -14.77 11.47 2.30
N PHE A 117 -13.55 11.99 2.14
CA PHE A 117 -12.38 11.17 1.83
C PHE A 117 -11.96 10.25 2.99
N ARG A 118 -12.14 10.67 4.25
CA ARG A 118 -11.95 9.78 5.41
C ARG A 118 -12.83 8.53 5.35
N HIS A 119 -14.03 8.65 4.77
CA HIS A 119 -15.00 7.56 4.64
C HIS A 119 -15.08 7.03 3.20
N PHE A 120 -14.05 7.23 2.38
CA PHE A 120 -14.03 6.84 0.97
C PHE A 120 -14.37 5.37 0.75
N LYS A 121 -13.78 4.47 1.55
CA LYS A 121 -14.02 3.02 1.46
C LYS A 121 -15.48 2.65 1.74
N LEU A 122 -16.17 3.38 2.61
CA LEU A 122 -17.59 3.16 2.92
C LEU A 122 -18.45 3.48 1.70
N TYR A 123 -18.24 4.64 1.08
CA TYR A 123 -18.92 5.01 -0.15
C TYR A 123 -18.63 4.00 -1.25
N LYS A 124 -17.36 3.59 -1.39
CA LYS A 124 -17.01 2.63 -2.42
C LYS A 124 -17.68 1.28 -2.21
N TYR A 125 -17.72 0.78 -0.99
CA TYR A 125 -18.42 -0.46 -0.66
C TYR A 125 -19.94 -0.36 -0.90
N ALA A 126 -20.58 0.73 -0.48
CA ALA A 126 -22.04 0.87 -0.57
C ALA A 126 -22.53 1.03 -2.02
N PHE A 127 -21.76 1.70 -2.87
CA PHE A 127 -22.20 2.07 -4.22
C PHE A 127 -21.59 1.22 -5.34
N THR A 128 -20.60 0.37 -5.06
CA THR A 128 -20.01 -0.53 -6.06
C THR A 128 -20.76 -1.86 -6.11
N PRO A 129 -21.20 -2.34 -7.28
CA PRO A 129 -21.72 -3.69 -7.41
C PRO A 129 -20.61 -4.71 -7.14
N GLN A 130 -20.84 -5.65 -6.23
CA GLN A 130 -19.90 -6.75 -5.99
C GLN A 130 -19.98 -7.74 -7.15
N VAL A 131 -18.89 -7.91 -7.89
CA VAL A 131 -18.76 -8.97 -8.89
C VAL A 131 -18.13 -10.17 -8.17
N GLN A 132 -18.92 -11.22 -7.97
CA GLN A 132 -18.43 -12.50 -7.45
C GLN A 132 -18.18 -13.44 -8.63
N LEU A 133 -17.02 -14.09 -8.64
CA LEU A 133 -16.67 -15.10 -9.63
C LEU A 133 -16.62 -16.46 -8.93
N ASP A 134 -17.64 -17.28 -9.16
CA ASP A 134 -17.69 -18.65 -8.67
C ASP A 134 -16.99 -19.57 -9.68
N LEU A 135 -15.77 -19.98 -9.35
CA LEU A 135 -14.97 -20.89 -10.18
C LEU A 135 -15.25 -22.34 -9.76
N ALA A 136 -15.93 -23.09 -10.63
CA ALA A 136 -16.01 -24.54 -10.53
C ALA A 136 -14.90 -25.16 -11.40
N LEU A 137 -13.85 -25.69 -10.77
CA LEU A 137 -12.78 -26.39 -11.46
C LEU A 137 -13.09 -27.88 -11.50
N ASN A 138 -13.45 -28.40 -12.68
CA ASN A 138 -13.53 -29.83 -12.90
C ASN A 138 -12.19 -30.30 -13.43
N TYR A 139 -11.41 -30.97 -12.58
CA TYR A 139 -10.19 -31.64 -12.99
C TYR A 139 -10.56 -32.91 -13.77
N ILE A 140 -10.39 -32.87 -15.09
CA ILE A 140 -10.39 -34.07 -15.92
C ILE A 140 -8.97 -34.59 -15.80
N GLY A 141 -8.76 -35.59 -14.93
CA GLY A 141 -7.45 -36.19 -14.76
C GLY A 141 -6.88 -36.70 -16.09
N GLU A 142 -5.56 -36.79 -16.16
CA GLU A 142 -4.88 -37.48 -17.27
C GLU A 142 -5.49 -38.88 -17.38
N SER A 143 -6.05 -39.20 -18.55
CA SER A 143 -6.67 -40.50 -18.81
C SER A 143 -5.67 -41.60 -18.47
N GLU A 144 -6.03 -42.46 -17.52
CA GLU A 144 -5.31 -43.69 -17.18
C GLU A 144 -5.33 -44.63 -18.39
N SER A 145 -4.49 -44.33 -19.38
CA SER A 145 -4.24 -45.18 -20.53
C SER A 145 -2.85 -45.80 -20.44
N MET A 146 -2.33 -46.09 -19.23
CA MET A 146 -1.15 -46.94 -19.03
C MET A 146 -1.12 -47.64 -17.64
N THR A 147 -2.26 -48.03 -17.06
CA THR A 147 -2.25 -48.93 -15.89
C THR A 147 -3.26 -50.05 -16.05
N SER A 148 -3.07 -50.86 -17.10
CA SER A 148 -3.57 -52.24 -17.09
C SER A 148 -2.48 -53.13 -16.51
N GLN A 149 -2.49 -53.32 -15.19
CA GLN A 149 -2.05 -54.54 -14.52
C GLN A 149 -2.57 -54.54 -13.08
N GLU A 150 -3.81 -55.01 -12.98
CA GLU A 150 -4.37 -55.87 -11.93
C GLU A 150 -4.04 -55.55 -10.47
N ILE A 151 -5.00 -54.94 -9.77
CA ILE A 151 -5.40 -55.43 -8.44
C ILE A 151 -6.94 -55.48 -8.41
N GLN A 152 -7.47 -56.70 -8.54
CA GLN A 152 -8.84 -57.02 -8.15
C GLN A 152 -8.94 -56.87 -6.63
N VAL A 153 -9.77 -55.95 -6.15
CA VAL A 153 -10.37 -56.11 -4.82
C VAL A 153 -11.85 -55.84 -4.95
N ASP A 154 -12.60 -56.93 -4.86
CA ASP A 154 -14.04 -56.99 -4.90
C ASP A 154 -14.65 -56.23 -3.71
N SER A 155 -15.88 -55.79 -3.94
CA SER A 155 -16.60 -54.78 -3.20
C SER A 155 -17.24 -55.29 -1.89
N LEU A 156 -17.72 -54.30 -1.11
CA LEU A 156 -18.87 -54.32 -0.19
C LEU A 156 -18.59 -54.54 1.32
N LYS A 157 -18.60 -53.44 2.11
CA LYS A 157 -19.82 -52.97 2.83
C LYS A 157 -19.55 -51.81 3.79
N GLU A 158 -20.35 -50.76 3.64
CA GLU A 158 -20.60 -49.71 4.63
C GLU A 158 -21.29 -50.27 5.89
N LYS A 159 -20.90 -49.82 7.08
CA LYS A 159 -21.69 -48.98 8.03
C LYS A 159 -21.25 -49.13 9.51
N LYS A 160 -21.32 -47.98 10.19
CA LYS A 160 -21.54 -47.70 11.63
C LYS A 160 -20.34 -47.55 12.59
N VAL A 161 -20.06 -46.28 12.89
CA VAL A 161 -20.25 -45.57 14.19
C VAL A 161 -19.75 -46.26 15.48
N LYS A 162 -18.74 -45.59 16.09
CA LYS A 162 -18.38 -45.41 17.52
C LYS A 162 -18.18 -46.65 18.42
N SER A 163 -16.96 -46.79 18.95
CA SER A 163 -16.69 -46.69 20.40
C SER A 163 -15.19 -46.59 20.68
N GLU A 164 -14.86 -45.79 21.70
CA GLU A 164 -13.56 -45.63 22.33
C GLU A 164 -13.11 -46.92 23.05
N THR A 165 -11.81 -47.20 23.08
CA THR A 165 -10.95 -47.50 24.25
C THR A 165 -9.75 -48.39 23.88
N GLU A 166 -8.57 -47.82 24.14
CA GLU A 166 -7.31 -48.41 24.59
C GLU A 166 -7.16 -49.94 24.59
N THR A 167 -6.15 -50.47 23.88
CA THR A 167 -5.11 -51.29 24.52
C THR A 167 -3.90 -51.47 23.60
N ALA A 168 -2.72 -51.45 24.22
CA ALA A 168 -1.42 -51.49 23.59
C ALA A 168 -0.96 -52.92 23.21
N LEU A 169 0.10 -52.93 22.40
CA LEU A 169 1.24 -53.86 22.35
C LEU A 169 1.31 -54.96 21.27
N SER A 170 2.47 -54.90 20.58
CA SER A 170 3.24 -55.98 19.91
C SER A 170 2.57 -56.65 18.71
N VAL A 171 3.24 -56.79 17.57
CA VAL A 171 4.26 -57.82 17.35
C VAL A 171 5.31 -57.34 16.34
N ALA A 172 6.56 -57.66 16.65
CA ALA A 172 7.75 -57.45 15.86
C ALA A 172 7.88 -58.43 14.69
N GLU A 173 8.56 -57.94 13.64
CA GLU A 173 9.50 -58.65 12.76
C GLU A 173 9.01 -59.83 11.90
N SER A 174 9.07 -59.62 10.58
CA SER A 174 9.86 -60.49 9.69
C SER A 174 10.35 -59.64 8.50
N ILE A 175 11.66 -59.42 8.46
CA ILE A 175 12.37 -58.72 7.39
C ILE A 175 12.71 -59.75 6.32
N ASP A 176 12.12 -59.62 5.14
CA ASP A 176 12.47 -60.43 3.97
C ASP A 176 13.63 -59.77 3.21
N GLU A 177 14.69 -60.53 2.98
CA GLU A 177 15.98 -60.12 2.41
C GLU A 177 15.91 -59.53 0.98
N LYS A 178 14.73 -59.50 0.35
CA LYS A 178 14.48 -58.89 -0.98
C LYS A 178 14.14 -57.39 -0.93
N GLU A 179 13.74 -56.84 0.21
CA GLU A 179 13.43 -55.41 0.31
C GLU A 179 14.70 -54.52 0.39
N MET A 180 15.82 -55.06 0.90
CA MET A 180 17.07 -54.29 1.08
C MET A 180 17.67 -53.76 -0.24
N ALA A 181 17.50 -54.46 -1.36
CA ALA A 181 18.04 -54.04 -2.65
C ALA A 181 17.21 -52.90 -3.30
N LEU A 182 15.88 -52.98 -3.24
CA LEU A 182 14.97 -51.95 -3.77
C LEU A 182 14.95 -50.67 -2.92
N ILE A 183 15.27 -50.79 -1.62
CA ILE A 183 15.44 -49.64 -0.72
C ILE A 183 16.72 -48.87 -1.06
N SER A 184 17.83 -49.56 -1.40
CA SER A 184 19.10 -48.92 -1.79
C SER A 184 18.97 -48.06 -3.05
N GLU A 185 18.34 -48.59 -4.11
CA GLU A 185 18.15 -47.86 -5.38
C GLU A 185 17.22 -46.65 -5.21
N LYS A 186 16.16 -46.76 -4.40
CA LYS A 186 15.26 -45.63 -4.07
C LYS A 186 15.97 -44.56 -3.22
N GLU A 187 16.90 -44.95 -2.35
CA GLU A 187 17.72 -43.99 -1.59
C GLU A 187 18.74 -43.27 -2.47
N GLU A 188 19.35 -43.95 -3.44
CA GLU A 188 20.27 -43.35 -4.41
C GLU A 188 19.55 -42.33 -5.31
N ALA A 189 18.37 -42.67 -5.83
CA ALA A 189 17.53 -41.76 -6.59
C ALA A 189 17.14 -40.51 -5.78
N LYS A 190 16.79 -40.67 -4.50
CA LYS A 190 16.52 -39.55 -3.59
C LYS A 190 17.74 -38.68 -3.33
N LYS A 191 18.93 -39.28 -3.17
CA LYS A 191 20.20 -38.55 -3.01
C LYS A 191 20.53 -37.74 -4.27
N TYR A 192 20.32 -38.30 -5.46
CA TYR A 192 20.51 -37.61 -6.73
C TYR A 192 19.54 -36.43 -6.89
N LEU A 193 18.24 -36.64 -6.61
CA LEU A 193 17.24 -35.58 -6.68
C LEU A 193 17.56 -34.43 -5.71
N ARG A 194 17.98 -34.75 -4.48
CA ARG A 194 18.41 -33.73 -3.51
C ARG A 194 19.57 -32.90 -4.02
N LYS A 195 20.56 -33.51 -4.68
CA LYS A 195 21.70 -32.78 -5.28
C LYS A 195 21.23 -31.78 -6.35
N ILE A 196 20.39 -32.21 -7.28
CA ILE A 196 19.84 -31.33 -8.33
C ILE A 196 19.06 -30.16 -7.71
N ILE A 197 18.21 -30.44 -6.73
CA ILE A 197 17.43 -29.40 -6.05
C ILE A 197 18.37 -28.40 -5.36
N THR A 198 19.40 -28.87 -4.65
CA THR A 198 20.34 -27.98 -3.99
C THR A 198 21.14 -27.13 -4.97
N GLU A 199 21.55 -27.69 -6.10
CA GLU A 199 22.28 -26.96 -7.14
C GLU A 199 21.41 -25.88 -7.79
N PHE A 200 20.15 -26.23 -8.12
CA PHE A 200 19.19 -25.28 -8.66
C PHE A 200 18.87 -24.15 -7.67
N LEU A 201 18.65 -24.47 -6.40
CA LEU A 201 18.40 -23.48 -5.35
C LEU A 201 19.62 -22.56 -5.14
N GLN A 202 20.83 -23.11 -5.15
CA GLN A 202 22.05 -22.32 -5.07
C GLN A 202 22.21 -21.37 -6.27
N ALA A 203 21.93 -21.84 -7.49
CA ALA A 203 21.96 -21.01 -8.69
C ALA A 203 20.95 -19.85 -8.59
N LYS A 204 19.73 -20.11 -8.13
CA LYS A 204 18.70 -19.08 -7.94
C LYS A 204 19.04 -18.07 -6.84
N ILE A 205 19.64 -18.53 -5.73
CA ILE A 205 20.13 -17.65 -4.66
C ILE A 205 21.23 -16.73 -5.19
N ASN A 206 22.14 -17.25 -6.00
CA ASN A 206 23.23 -16.45 -6.59
C ASN A 206 22.70 -15.40 -7.58
N GLU A 207 21.74 -15.76 -8.42
CA GLU A 207 21.05 -14.84 -9.33
C GLU A 207 20.37 -13.70 -8.56
N LEU A 208 19.64 -14.03 -7.49
CA LEU A 208 19.00 -13.05 -6.62
C LEU A 208 20.03 -12.14 -5.95
N LYS A 209 21.14 -12.70 -5.45
CA LYS A 209 22.24 -11.95 -4.82
C LYS A 209 22.86 -10.95 -5.80
N ILE A 210 23.06 -11.34 -7.06
CA ILE A 210 23.55 -10.43 -8.10
C ILE A 210 22.53 -9.30 -8.33
N THR A 211 21.25 -9.65 -8.50
CA THR A 211 20.18 -8.68 -8.77
C THR A 211 19.99 -7.67 -7.63
N VAL A 212 20.11 -8.11 -6.37
CA VAL A 212 20.04 -7.21 -5.21
C VAL A 212 21.26 -6.29 -5.16
N ASN A 213 22.46 -6.83 -5.38
CA ASN A 213 23.69 -6.03 -5.38
C ASN A 213 23.72 -5.00 -6.51
N THR A 214 23.21 -5.32 -7.70
CA THR A 214 23.11 -4.35 -8.81
C THR A 214 22.15 -3.23 -8.45
N LYS A 215 20.95 -3.56 -7.93
CA LYS A 215 19.97 -2.55 -7.48
C LYS A 215 20.51 -1.68 -6.34
N LEU A 216 21.25 -2.25 -5.38
CA LEU A 216 21.88 -1.48 -4.32
C LEU A 216 22.91 -0.50 -4.88
N LYS A 217 23.78 -0.95 -5.80
CA LYS A 217 24.74 -0.06 -6.47
C LYS A 217 24.07 1.04 -7.28
N GLU A 218 23.02 0.73 -8.02
CA GLU A 218 22.21 1.73 -8.75
C GLU A 218 21.60 2.75 -7.79
N SER A 219 21.09 2.29 -6.63
CA SER A 219 20.53 3.17 -5.60
C SER A 219 21.61 4.07 -4.96
N GLU A 220 22.80 3.55 -4.70
CA GLU A 220 23.94 4.32 -4.18
C GLU A 220 24.39 5.39 -5.18
N VAL A 221 24.49 5.05 -6.48
CA VAL A 221 24.82 6.01 -7.54
C VAL A 221 23.74 7.09 -7.64
N MET A 222 22.46 6.72 -7.57
CA MET A 222 21.36 7.71 -7.56
C MET A 222 21.44 8.63 -6.34
N LEU A 223 21.77 8.12 -5.16
CA LEU A 223 21.94 8.92 -3.95
C LEU A 223 23.13 9.87 -4.08
N ASN A 224 24.26 9.40 -4.60
CA ASN A 224 25.43 10.24 -4.84
C ASN A 224 25.14 11.34 -5.85
N ASN A 225 24.46 11.04 -6.96
CA ASN A 225 24.05 12.06 -7.93
C ASN A 225 23.10 13.09 -7.30
N LYS A 226 22.14 12.65 -6.46
CA LYS A 226 21.25 13.56 -5.73
C LYS A 226 22.01 14.43 -4.72
N LEU A 227 23.02 13.89 -4.03
CA LEU A 227 23.87 14.62 -3.09
C LEU A 227 24.77 15.64 -3.80
N GLU A 228 25.26 15.32 -4.99
CA GLU A 228 25.99 16.24 -5.86
C GLU A 228 25.09 17.38 -6.36
N ILE A 229 23.89 17.06 -6.87
CA ILE A 229 22.90 18.05 -7.30
C ILE A 229 22.48 18.96 -6.13
N ALA A 230 22.34 18.40 -4.93
CA ALA A 230 22.03 19.15 -3.72
C ALA A 230 23.21 19.98 -3.16
N GLY A 231 24.39 19.98 -3.82
CA GLY A 231 25.53 20.84 -3.50
C GLY A 231 26.27 20.51 -2.19
N TYR A 232 26.00 19.36 -1.56
CA TYR A 232 26.59 19.00 -0.27
C TYR A 232 28.11 18.80 -0.34
N ASN A 233 28.62 18.27 -1.46
CA ASN A 233 30.05 18.05 -1.67
C ASN A 233 30.84 19.36 -1.82
N GLU A 234 30.27 20.41 -2.43
CA GLU A 234 30.89 21.74 -2.45
C GLU A 234 30.87 22.41 -1.07
N TYR A 235 29.80 22.23 -0.30
CA TYR A 235 29.67 22.81 1.05
C TYR A 235 30.75 22.29 2.01
N LEU A 236 30.99 20.98 2.01
CA LEU A 236 32.05 20.34 2.83
C LEU A 236 33.47 20.72 2.37
N LYS A 237 33.71 20.85 1.05
CA LYS A 237 35.01 21.28 0.51
C LYS A 237 35.32 22.74 0.84
N ARG A 238 34.30 23.62 0.84
CA ARG A 238 34.44 25.03 1.25
C ARG A 238 34.66 25.18 2.76
N HIS A 239 34.05 24.35 3.59
CA HIS A 239 34.22 24.40 5.05
C HIS A 239 35.56 23.84 5.55
N THR A 240 36.12 22.83 4.89
CA THR A 240 37.46 22.30 5.19
C THR A 240 38.56 23.28 4.75
N SER A 241 38.41 23.92 3.59
CA SER A 241 39.36 24.94 3.10
C SER A 241 39.34 26.24 3.93
N ARG A 242 38.17 26.65 4.46
CA ARG A 242 38.05 27.82 5.36
C ARG A 242 38.68 27.61 6.75
N LYS A 243 38.83 26.37 7.23
CA LYS A 243 39.50 26.10 8.52
C LYS A 243 41.02 26.32 8.46
N PHE A 244 41.66 26.15 7.30
CA PHE A 244 43.11 26.38 7.14
C PHE A 244 43.50 27.86 7.03
N LEU A 245 42.60 28.73 6.55
CA LEU A 245 42.87 30.17 6.40
C LEU A 245 42.72 31.00 7.69
N LYS A 246 42.21 30.41 8.79
CA LYS A 246 41.99 31.12 10.06
C LYS A 246 43.08 30.95 11.13
N LEU A 247 44.14 30.18 10.87
CA LEU A 247 45.24 29.96 11.84
C LEU A 247 46.52 30.76 11.57
N GLY A 248 46.50 31.71 10.64
CA GLY A 248 47.67 32.54 10.32
C GLY A 248 47.44 34.02 10.61
N ARG A 249 47.39 34.45 11.88
CA ARG A 249 47.73 35.83 12.28
C ARG A 249 47.83 36.01 13.80
N ARG A 250 49.07 36.36 14.21
CA ARG A 250 49.52 37.07 15.43
C ARG A 250 49.60 36.29 16.74
N ILE A 251 50.83 35.92 17.10
CA ILE A 251 51.37 36.14 18.44
C ILE A 251 52.68 36.90 18.27
N THR A 252 52.74 38.12 18.80
CA THR A 252 53.95 38.94 18.95
C THR A 252 54.59 38.65 20.32
N THR A 253 55.91 38.44 20.27
CA THR A 253 56.99 38.59 21.27
C THR A 253 56.64 38.81 22.76
N ILE A 254 57.28 38.04 23.65
CA ILE A 254 58.10 38.48 24.81
C ILE A 254 58.97 37.29 25.29
N GLU A 255 60.18 37.62 25.71
CA GLU A 255 61.36 36.80 26.00
C GLU A 255 61.29 35.93 27.27
N GLY A 256 62.11 34.86 27.26
CA GLY A 256 62.97 34.49 28.41
C GLY A 256 62.49 33.40 29.38
N CYS A 257 62.98 32.15 29.21
CA CYS A 257 63.70 31.40 30.27
C CYS A 257 64.15 29.99 29.83
N ILE A 258 65.45 29.88 29.52
CA ILE A 258 66.42 28.83 29.90
C ILE A 258 65.90 27.47 30.43
N LYS A 259 66.17 26.35 29.73
CA LYS A 259 67.22 25.35 30.09
C LYS A 259 67.16 24.09 29.21
N THR A 260 68.35 23.75 28.72
CA THR A 260 68.79 22.53 28.04
C THR A 260 68.82 21.30 28.94
N LYS A 261 68.52 20.10 28.38
CA LYS A 261 69.18 18.78 28.58
C LYS A 261 68.33 17.71 27.87
N ASP A 262 68.79 17.10 26.78
CA ASP A 262 69.72 15.96 26.65
C ASP A 262 69.08 14.57 26.78
N LYS A 263 69.47 13.69 25.83
CA LYS A 263 69.38 12.21 25.78
C LYS A 263 68.02 11.58 25.45
N ASP A 264 67.92 10.46 24.75
CA ASP A 264 68.79 9.64 23.90
C ASP A 264 67.83 8.62 23.22
N LYS A 265 68.18 8.20 22.00
CA LYS A 265 67.98 6.88 21.36
C LYS A 265 66.72 6.03 21.65
N SER A 266 66.07 5.59 20.56
CA SER A 266 66.00 4.17 20.11
C SER A 266 64.84 4.05 19.10
N SER A 267 65.08 3.95 17.79
CA SER A 267 65.50 2.75 17.04
C SER A 267 64.45 1.65 17.02
N TYR A 268 63.85 1.47 15.84
CA TYR A 268 63.46 0.23 15.17
C TYR A 268 62.83 -0.87 16.02
N TYR A 269 61.55 -1.18 15.76
CA TYR A 269 61.09 -2.40 15.07
C TYR A 269 59.63 -2.22 14.63
#